data_AF-A0A6I1N5M9-F1
#
_entry.id   AF-A0A6I1N5M9-F1
#
_cell.length_a   1.000
_cell.length_b   1.000
_cell.length_c   1.000
_cell.angle_alpha   90.00
_cell.angle_beta   90.00
_cell.angle_gamma   90.00
#
_symmetry.space_group_name_H-M   'P 1'
#
loop_
_entity.id
_entity.type
_entity.pdbx_description
1 polymer ?
#
loop_
_entity_poly.entity_id
_entity_poly.type
_entity_poly.pdbx_seq_one_letter_code
_entity_poly.pdbx_strand_id
1 'polypeptide(L)' 'MTLKVDAASVTQLRRMVTRICGDSLEFIRIEICEHGTRMKVWLCVGAAMVAPVMDAVMQSLPGAEFGRFTQTSHY' A
#
# COMPACT_ATOMS: atom_id res chain seq x y z
N MET A 1 -6.49 2.79 -1.48
CA MET A 1 -6.17 1.62 -2.34
C MET A 1 -5.90 0.38 -1.50
N THR A 2 -6.00 -0.81 -2.09
CA THR A 2 -5.72 -2.08 -1.40
C THR A 2 -4.60 -2.85 -2.08
N LEU A 3 -3.77 -3.54 -1.28
CA LEU A 3 -2.70 -4.42 -1.74
C LEU A 3 -2.74 -5.74 -0.99
N LYS A 4 -2.27 -6.81 -1.61
CA LYS A 4 -1.76 -7.99 -0.90
C LYS A 4 -0.27 -8.12 -1.14
N VAL A 5 0.48 -8.40 -0.10
CA VAL A 5 1.93 -8.64 -0.16
C VAL A 5 2.29 -9.83 0.72
N ASP A 6 3.47 -10.42 0.51
CA ASP A 6 3.98 -11.44 1.42
C ASP A 6 4.26 -10.84 2.80
N ALA A 7 4.16 -11.66 3.84
CA ALA A 7 4.48 -11.27 5.21
C ALA A 7 5.88 -10.66 5.35
N ALA A 8 6.86 -11.22 4.63
CA ALA A 8 8.24 -10.72 4.61
C ALA A 8 8.34 -9.29 4.02
N SER A 9 7.44 -8.93 3.12
CA SER A 9 7.45 -7.69 2.35
C SER A 9 6.71 -6.54 3.03
N VAL A 10 5.88 -6.83 4.06
CA VAL A 10 5.00 -5.81 4.67
C VAL A 10 5.76 -4.68 5.37
N THR A 11 6.90 -5.00 5.99
CA THR A 11 7.75 -3.98 6.64
C THR A 11 8.40 -3.07 5.60
N GLN A 12 8.84 -3.63 4.46
CA GLN A 12 9.39 -2.85 3.35
C GLN A 12 8.33 -1.95 2.74
N LEU A 13 7.14 -2.48 2.46
CA LEU A 13 5.99 -1.71 1.97
C LEU A 13 5.69 -0.52 2.89
N ARG A 14 5.56 -0.76 4.19
CA ARG A 14 5.26 0.31 5.16
C ARG A 14 6.30 1.42 5.10
N ARG A 15 7.59 1.08 5.14
CA ARG A 15 8.68 2.06 5.09
C ARG A 15 8.66 2.87 3.79
N MET A 16 8.45 2.18 2.67
CA MET A 16 8.42 2.79 1.35
C MET A 16 7.27 3.77 1.20
N VAL A 17 6.04 3.37 1.58
CA VAL A 17 4.86 4.22 1.51
C VAL A 17 4.99 5.43 2.44
N THR A 18 5.44 5.23 3.68
CA THR A 18 5.67 6.34 4.61
C THR A 18 6.70 7.35 4.05
N ARG A 19 7.76 6.87 3.40
CA ARG A 19 8.77 7.75 2.78
C ARG A 19 8.25 8.49 1.56
N ILE A 20 7.48 7.83 0.70
CA ILE A 20 6.97 8.42 -0.54
C ILE A 20 5.87 9.43 -0.24
N CYS A 21 4.94 9.08 0.64
CA CYS A 21 3.76 9.90 0.91
C CYS A 21 4.01 11.02 1.91
N GLY A 22 4.94 10.85 2.85
CA GLY A 22 5.12 11.81 3.96
C GLY A 22 3.78 12.13 4.62
N ASP A 23 3.45 13.41 4.71
CA ASP A 23 2.19 13.90 5.31
C ASP A 23 0.93 13.57 4.48
N SER A 24 1.09 13.14 3.22
CA SER A 24 -0.03 12.70 2.38
C SER A 24 -0.46 11.26 2.65
N LEU A 25 0.18 10.56 3.60
CA LEU A 25 -0.29 9.26 4.11
C LEU A 25 -1.26 9.50 5.27
N GLU A 26 -2.55 9.36 5.00
CA GLU A 26 -3.58 9.55 6.02
C GLU A 26 -3.67 8.33 6.94
N PHE A 27 -3.59 7.12 6.38
CA PHE A 27 -3.73 5.90 7.16
C PHE A 27 -3.19 4.66 6.44
N ILE A 28 -2.69 3.71 7.22
CA ILE A 28 -2.33 2.36 6.80
C ILE A 28 -2.99 1.32 7.71
N ARG A 29 -3.75 0.39 7.12
CA ARG A 29 -4.21 -0.84 7.80
C ARG A 29 -3.45 -2.02 7.26
N ILE A 30 -3.02 -2.90 8.15
CA ILE A 30 -2.39 -4.17 7.80
C ILE A 30 -3.18 -5.27 8.52
N GLU A 31 -3.63 -6.26 7.77
CA GLU A 31 -4.26 -7.46 8.32
C GLU A 31 -3.56 -8.71 7.82
N ILE A 32 -3.40 -9.66 8.73
CA ILE A 32 -2.87 -10.98 8.43
C ILE A 32 -3.93 -11.77 7.68
N CYS A 33 -3.53 -12.43 6.59
CA CYS A 33 -4.39 -13.32 5.81
C CYS A 33 -3.64 -14.62 5.48
N GLU A 34 -4.35 -15.61 4.93
CA GLU A 34 -3.74 -16.85 4.39
C GLU A 34 -2.72 -17.49 5.34
N HIS A 35 -3.17 -17.76 6.58
CA HIS A 35 -2.37 -18.38 7.65
C HIS A 35 -1.06 -17.65 7.98
N GLY A 36 -0.96 -16.34 7.74
CA GLY A 36 0.24 -15.58 8.05
C GLY A 36 1.23 -15.43 6.89
N THR A 37 0.93 -16.01 5.73
CA THR A 37 1.83 -15.94 4.57
C THR A 37 1.65 -14.66 3.76
N ARG A 38 0.43 -14.13 3.73
CA ARG A 38 0.08 -12.88 3.05
C ARG A 38 -0.47 -11.83 4.02
N MET A 39 -0.27 -10.58 3.66
CA MET A 39 -0.75 -9.40 4.37
C MET A 39 -1.65 -8.61 3.43
N LYS A 40 -2.87 -8.33 3.88
CA LYS A 40 -3.76 -7.40 3.20
C LYS A 40 -3.52 -6.00 3.75
N VAL A 41 -3.27 -5.06 2.86
CA VAL A 41 -2.88 -3.70 3.22
C VAL A 41 -3.85 -2.71 2.59
N TRP A 42 -4.36 -1.78 3.39
CA TRP A 42 -5.13 -0.64 2.92
C TRP A 42 -4.30 0.61 3.12
N LEU A 43 -4.16 1.39 2.05
CA LEU A 43 -3.50 2.68 2.07
C LEU A 43 -4.53 3.76 1.77
N CYS A 44 -4.67 4.72 2.68
CA CYS A 44 -5.35 5.98 2.43
C CYS A 44 -4.27 7.03 2.19
N VAL A 45 -4.17 7.49 0.95
CA VAL A 45 -3.16 8.45 0.50
C VAL A 45 -3.83 9.52 -0.34
N GLY A 46 -3.27 10.73 -0.31
CA GLY A 46 -3.72 11.81 -1.20
C GLY A 46 -3.69 11.37 -2.67
N ALA A 47 -4.63 11.87 -3.48
CA ALA A 47 -4.83 11.44 -4.87
C ALA A 47 -3.55 11.54 -5.73
N ALA A 48 -2.74 12.59 -5.52
CA ALA A 48 -1.47 12.78 -6.22
C ALA A 48 -0.43 11.69 -5.92
N MET A 49 -0.55 11.00 -4.78
CA MET A 49 0.39 9.95 -4.36
C MET A 49 0.05 8.57 -4.88
N VAL A 50 -1.12 8.35 -5.47
CA VAL A 50 -1.54 7.02 -5.93
C VAL A 50 -0.57 6.46 -6.97
N ALA A 51 -0.28 7.21 -8.04
CA ALA A 51 0.63 6.76 -9.09
C ALA A 51 2.08 6.54 -8.58
N PRO A 52 2.71 7.49 -7.85
CA PRO A 52 4.05 7.27 -7.28
C PRO A 52 4.13 6.05 -6.35
N VAL A 53 3.11 5.82 -5.53
CA VAL A 53 3.05 4.64 -4.65
C VAL A 53 2.94 3.36 -5.47
N MET A 54 2.09 3.34 -6.49
CA MET A 54 1.96 2.18 -7.38
C MET A 54 3.26 1.87 -8.09
N ASP A 55 3.93 2.86 -8.67
CA ASP A 55 5.20 2.68 -9.38
C ASP A 55 6.27 2.11 -8.46
N ALA A 56 6.40 2.67 -7.26
CA ALA A 56 7.38 2.19 -6.29
C ALA A 56 7.08 0.76 -5.81
N VAL A 57 5.80 0.41 -5.62
CA VAL A 57 5.39 -0.96 -5.28
C VAL A 57 5.69 -1.92 -6.42
N MET A 58 5.36 -1.58 -7.66
CA MET A 58 5.65 -2.44 -8.83
C MET A 58 7.15 -2.66 -9.01
N GLN A 59 7.98 -1.64 -8.74
CA GLN A 59 9.44 -1.73 -8.86
C GLN A 59 10.07 -2.52 -7.70
N SER A 60 9.57 -2.35 -6.48
CA SER A 60 10.23 -2.87 -5.27
C SER A 60 9.63 -4.17 -4.75
N LEU A 61 8.39 -4.48 -5.10
CA LEU A 61 7.60 -5.59 -4.57
C LEU A 61 6.89 -6.32 -5.74
N PRO A 62 7.62 -7.08 -6.58
CA PRO A 62 7.07 -7.71 -7.78
C PRO A 62 5.98 -8.76 -7.49
N GLY A 63 5.91 -9.29 -6.26
CA GLY A 63 4.85 -10.20 -5.81
C GLY A 63 3.62 -9.50 -5.20
N ALA A 64 3.56 -8.16 -5.22
CA ALA A 64 2.43 -7.40 -4.71
C ALA A 64 1.24 -7.49 -5.67
N GLU A 65 0.07 -7.81 -5.13
CA GLU A 65 -1.19 -7.81 -5.86
C GLU A 65 -1.96 -6.54 -5.54
N PHE A 66 -2.30 -5.76 -6.56
CA PHE A 66 -3.14 -4.58 -6.39
C PHE A 66 -4.61 -4.96 -6.41
N GLY A 67 -5.34 -4.54 -5.37
CA GLY A 67 -6.79 -4.67 -5.30
C GLY A 67 -7.49 -3.39 -5.78
N ARG A 68 -8.70 -3.16 -5.26
CA ARG A 68 -9.53 -2.02 -5.66
C ARG A 68 -8.89 -0.69 -5.27
N PHE A 69 -9.01 0.27 -6.18
CA PHE A 69 -8.74 1.68 -5.98
C PHE A 69 -10.08 2.41 -5.86
N THR A 70 -10.24 3.18 -4.80
CA THR A 70 -11.39 4.06 -4.61
C THR A 70 -10.84 5.44 -4.35
N GLN A 71 -11.03 6.34 -5.30
CA GLN A 71 -10.71 7.75 -5.13
C GLN A 71 -11.85 8.39 -4.33
N THR A 72 -11.60 8.69 -3.06
CA THR A 72 -12.48 9.54 -2.27
C THR A 72 -12.15 10.99 -2.64
N SER A 73 -13.04 11.62 -3.42
CA SER A 73 -12.96 13.06 -3.63
C SER A 73 -13.36 13.73 -2.32
N HIS A 74 -12.40 14.31 -1.60
CA HIS A 74 -12.71 15.25 -0.53
C HIS A 74 -13.15 16.54 -1.23
N TYR A 75 -14.47 16.80 -1.19
CA TYR A 75 -15.11 18.02 -1.70
C TYR A 75 -14.99 19.14 -0.66
#